data_AF-A0A1E9G4G3-F1
#
_entry.id   AF-A0A1E9G4G3-F1
#
_cell.length_a   1.000
_cell.length_b   1.000
_cell.length_c   1.000
_cell.angle_alpha   90.00
_cell.angle_beta   90.00
_cell.angle_gamma   90.00
#
_symmetry.space_group_name_H-M   'P 1'
#
loop_
_entity.id
_entity.type
_entity.pdbx_description
1 polymer ?
#
loop_
_entity_poly.entity_id
_entity_poly.type
_entity_poly.pdbx_seq_one_letter_code
_entity_poly.pdbx_strand_id
1 'polypeptide(L)'
;MASSKEYLDFILEQLSELEEMSYRPMMGEYILYYRGKIIGGIYDNRLLLKPVKLVMDQLGQTRFERPYEGAKEMILIEDIEDKSFLMRLIKEMYEVLPAPKIKKKA
;
A
#
# COMPACT_ATOMS: atom_id res chain seq x y z
N MET A 1 -1.33 -1.71 17.24
CA MET A 1 -2.18 -2.88 17.52
C MET A 1 -2.02 -3.87 16.37
N ALA A 2 -2.37 -5.15 16.51
CA ALA A 2 -2.38 -6.03 15.34
C ALA A 2 -3.53 -5.63 14.42
N SER A 3 -3.28 -5.62 13.11
CA SER A 3 -4.32 -5.33 12.11
C SER A 3 -5.26 -6.53 12.00
N SER A 4 -6.56 -6.27 11.89
CA SER A 4 -7.57 -7.32 11.73
C SER A 4 -7.55 -7.85 10.30
N LYS A 5 -7.78 -9.16 10.16
CA LYS A 5 -7.93 -9.79 8.84
C LYS A 5 -9.11 -9.20 8.07
N GLU A 6 -10.19 -8.81 8.76
CA GLU A 6 -11.36 -8.14 8.15
C GLU A 6 -10.98 -6.84 7.43
N TYR A 7 -10.11 -6.02 8.05
CA TYR A 7 -9.65 -4.78 7.42
C TYR A 7 -8.76 -5.08 6.21
N LEU A 8 -7.89 -6.09 6.29
CA LEU A 8 -7.14 -6.54 5.12
C LEU A 8 -8.08 -6.94 3.98
N ASP A 9 -9.09 -7.76 4.27
CA ASP A 9 -10.04 -8.26 3.28
C ASP A 9 -10.79 -7.09 2.61
N PHE A 10 -11.24 -6.12 3.41
CA PHE A 10 -11.84 -4.88 2.92
C PHE A 10 -10.92 -4.15 1.93
N ILE A 11 -9.65 -3.91 2.29
CA ILE A 11 -8.69 -3.24 1.41
C ILE A 11 -8.42 -4.05 0.13
N LEU A 12 -8.30 -5.38 0.24
CA LEU A 12 -8.14 -6.25 -0.93
C LEU A 12 -9.37 -6.21 -1.83
N GLU A 13 -10.58 -6.09 -1.27
CA GLU A 13 -11.80 -5.94 -2.04
C GLU A 13 -11.83 -4.60 -2.78
N GLN A 14 -11.38 -3.51 -2.16
CA GLN A 14 -11.25 -2.21 -2.84
C GLN A 14 -10.27 -2.27 -4.01
N LEU A 15 -9.22 -3.10 -3.88
CA LEU A 15 -8.17 -3.27 -4.87
C LEU A 15 -8.39 -4.50 -5.78
N SER A 16 -9.55 -5.13 -5.71
CA SER A 16 -9.84 -6.41 -6.40
C SER A 16 -9.78 -6.32 -7.92
N GLU A 17 -10.04 -5.14 -8.47
CA GLU A 17 -9.93 -4.86 -9.90
C GLU A 17 -8.46 -4.74 -10.38
N LEU A 18 -7.50 -4.68 -9.46
CA LEU A 18 -6.08 -4.71 -9.79
C LEU A 18 -5.59 -6.16 -9.91
N GLU A 19 -5.35 -6.58 -11.15
CA GLU A 19 -4.71 -7.87 -11.42
C GLU A 19 -3.30 -7.90 -10.78
N GLU A 20 -3.01 -8.97 -10.02
CA GLU A 20 -1.73 -9.21 -9.31
C GLU A 20 -1.50 -8.43 -8.00
N MET A 21 -2.57 -8.10 -7.27
CA MET A 21 -2.48 -7.77 -5.85
C MET A 21 -2.13 -9.00 -5.00
N SER A 22 -1.19 -8.83 -4.09
CA SER A 22 -0.77 -9.87 -3.14
C SER A 22 -0.36 -9.24 -1.81
N TYR A 23 -0.40 -10.02 -0.74
CA TYR A 23 -0.03 -9.53 0.59
C TYR A 23 0.86 -10.54 1.32
N ARG A 24 1.60 -10.05 2.32
CA ARG A 24 2.39 -10.89 3.22
C ARG A 24 2.15 -10.48 4.67
N PRO A 25 1.68 -11.39 5.53
CA PRO A 25 1.59 -11.12 6.96
C PRO A 25 2.99 -11.04 7.58
N MET A 26 3.21 -10.05 8.45
CA MET A 26 4.45 -9.86 9.19
C MET A 26 4.14 -9.22 10.55
N MET A 27 4.45 -9.93 11.65
CA MET A 27 4.32 -9.42 13.03
C MET A 27 2.91 -8.89 13.41
N GLY A 28 1.85 -9.47 12.86
CA GLY A 28 0.46 -9.02 13.12
C GLY A 28 -0.01 -7.90 12.19
N GLU A 29 0.79 -7.53 11.20
CA GLU A 29 0.48 -6.54 10.18
C GLU A 29 0.60 -7.14 8.78
N TYR A 30 0.22 -6.39 7.75
CA TYR A 30 0.19 -6.90 6.38
C TYR A 30 0.96 -6.00 5.43
N ILE A 31 1.92 -6.56 4.71
CA ILE A 31 2.63 -5.85 3.65
C ILE A 31 1.90 -6.10 2.33
N LEU A 32 1.62 -5.04 1.58
CA LEU A 32 0.93 -5.11 0.29
C LEU A 32 1.93 -5.05 -0.87
N TYR A 33 1.69 -5.92 -1.84
CA TYR A 33 2.47 -6.07 -3.06
C TYR A 33 1.56 -5.92 -4.26
N TYR A 34 2.03 -5.15 -5.24
CA TYR A 34 1.39 -5.04 -6.54
C TYR A 34 2.40 -5.38 -7.62
N ARG A 35 2.10 -6.39 -8.45
CA ARG A 35 3.01 -6.89 -9.51
C ARG A 35 4.43 -7.16 -9.00
N GLY A 36 4.52 -7.77 -7.81
CA GLY A 36 5.78 -8.11 -7.15
C GLY A 36 6.56 -6.93 -6.53
N LYS A 37 6.07 -5.69 -6.60
CA LYS A 37 6.65 -4.53 -5.91
C LYS A 37 5.94 -4.26 -4.59
N ILE A 38 6.70 -3.88 -3.56
CA ILE A 38 6.12 -3.39 -2.30
C ILE A 38 5.58 -1.98 -2.53
N ILE A 39 4.27 -1.84 -2.37
CA ILE A 39 3.55 -0.58 -2.50
C ILE A 39 3.31 0.10 -1.15
N GLY A 40 3.18 -0.71 -0.09
CA GLY A 40 2.80 -0.24 1.23
C GLY A 40 2.45 -1.39 2.16
N GLY A 41 1.60 -1.12 3.14
CA GLY A 41 1.07 -2.12 4.05
C GLY A 41 -0.06 -1.58 4.92
N ILE A 42 -0.64 -2.48 5.70
CA ILE A 42 -1.72 -2.21 6.64
C ILE A 42 -1.15 -2.32 8.05
N TYR A 43 -1.21 -1.20 8.76
CA TYR A 43 -0.62 -1.03 10.08
C TYR A 43 -1.67 -0.44 10.99
N ASP A 44 -1.97 -1.11 12.12
CA ASP A 44 -2.98 -0.63 13.07
C ASP A 44 -4.35 -0.33 12.42
N ASN A 45 -4.80 -1.19 11.49
CA ASN A 45 -6.01 -0.97 10.65
C ASN A 45 -5.98 0.32 9.83
N ARG A 46 -4.80 0.76 9.39
CA ARG A 46 -4.62 1.91 8.49
C ARG A 46 -3.83 1.49 7.26
N LEU A 47 -4.26 1.94 6.08
CA LEU A 47 -3.51 1.77 4.85
C LEU A 47 -2.38 2.81 4.77
N LEU A 48 -1.13 2.33 4.84
CA LEU A 48 0.05 3.17 4.69
C LEU A 48 0.79 2.83 3.40
N LEU A 49 0.97 3.81 2.51
CA LEU A 49 1.72 3.67 1.27
C LEU A 49 3.12 4.27 1.38
N LYS A 50 4.03 3.81 0.51
CA LYS A 50 5.37 4.40 0.45
C LYS A 50 5.29 5.88 0.10
N PRO A 51 6.19 6.71 0.64
CA PRO A 51 6.27 8.13 0.31
C PRO A 51 6.77 8.31 -1.13
N VAL A 52 5.84 8.28 -2.08
CA VAL A 52 6.09 8.48 -3.51
C VAL A 52 5.60 9.87 -3.88
N LYS A 53 6.45 10.65 -4.53
CA LYS A 53 6.14 12.06 -4.88
C LYS A 53 4.80 12.20 -5.60
N LEU A 54 4.53 11.31 -6.56
CA LEU A 54 3.26 11.23 -7.26
C LEU A 54 2.05 11.07 -6.32
N VAL A 55 2.13 10.18 -5.33
CA VAL A 55 1.06 9.98 -4.33
C VAL A 55 0.85 11.25 -3.52
N MET A 56 1.93 11.99 -3.24
CA MET A 56 1.86 13.28 -2.54
C MET A 56 1.18 14.36 -3.36
N ASP A 57 1.54 14.48 -4.64
CA ASP A 57 0.91 15.42 -5.58
C ASP A 57 -0.58 15.09 -5.79
N GLN A 58 -0.97 13.81 -5.81
CA GLN A 58 -2.37 13.38 -5.97
C GLN A 58 -3.23 13.67 -4.73
N LEU A 59 -2.71 13.42 -3.53
CA LEU A 59 -3.44 13.66 -2.28
C LEU A 59 -3.48 15.15 -1.90
N GLY A 60 -2.51 15.94 -2.36
CA GLY A 60 -2.36 17.37 -2.05
C GLY A 60 -1.94 17.63 -0.60
N GLN A 61 -2.73 17.14 0.37
CA GLN A 61 -2.41 17.10 1.79
C GLN A 61 -2.11 15.67 2.24
N THR A 62 -0.85 15.25 2.11
CA THR A 62 -0.45 13.95 2.63
C THR A 62 -0.22 13.99 4.13
N ARG A 63 -0.94 13.14 4.85
CA ARG A 63 -0.61 12.82 6.24
C ARG A 63 0.48 11.76 6.26
N PHE A 64 1.54 12.04 7.01
CA PHE A 64 2.62 11.10 7.23
C PHE A 64 2.44 10.44 8.58
N GLU A 65 2.46 9.12 8.58
CA GLU A 65 2.30 8.28 9.75
C GLU A 65 3.42 7.27 9.82
N ARG A 66 3.79 6.88 11.04
CA ARG A 66 4.78 5.83 11.26
C ARG A 66 4.06 4.53 11.57
N PRO A 67 4.38 3.44 10.86
CA PRO A 67 3.93 2.09 11.19
C PRO A 67 4.12 1.71 12.67
N TYR A 68 5.31 1.99 13.19
CA TYR A 68 5.73 1.71 14.56
C TYR A 68 6.89 2.64 14.93
N GLU A 69 7.25 2.68 16.21
CA GLU A 69 8.33 3.53 16.71
C GLU A 69 9.67 3.18 16.05
N GLY A 70 10.34 4.17 15.46
CA GLY A 70 11.59 3.99 14.71
C GLY A 70 11.42 3.58 13.24
N ALA A 71 10.19 3.34 12.77
CA ALA A 71 9.92 3.14 11.34
C ALA A 71 10.03 4.47 10.56
N LYS A 72 10.25 4.34 9.24
CA LYS A 72 10.16 5.48 8.32
C LYS A 72 8.70 5.91 8.16
N GLU A 73 8.54 7.21 7.95
CA GLU A 73 7.24 7.80 7.65
C GLU A 73 6.69 7.28 6.33
N MET A 74 5.41 6.95 6.36
CA MET A 74 4.62 6.45 5.24
C MET A 74 3.40 7.36 5.07
N ILE A 75 2.83 7.38 3.87
CA ILE A 75 1.65 8.19 3.58
C ILE A 75 0.41 7.44 4.08
N LEU A 76 -0.35 8.05 4.98
CA LEU A 76 -1.65 7.57 5.39
C LEU A 76 -2.67 7.84 4.28
N ILE A 77 -3.38 6.79 3.87
CA ILE A 77 -4.49 6.89 2.93
C ILE A 77 -5.79 6.86 3.72
N GLU A 78 -6.51 7.99 3.70
CA GLU A 78 -7.81 8.13 4.35
C GLU A 78 -8.96 7.77 3.39
N ASP A 79 -8.83 8.13 2.11
CA ASP A 79 -9.82 7.87 1.04
C ASP A 79 -9.79 6.41 0.55
N ILE A 80 -9.96 5.46 1.47
CA ILE A 80 -10.00 4.03 1.16
C ILE A 80 -11.37 3.56 0.62
N GLU A 81 -12.40 4.39 0.73
CA GLU A 81 -13.75 4.08 0.23
C GLU A 81 -13.90 4.34 -1.28
N ASP A 82 -13.02 5.17 -1.86
CA ASP A 82 -13.01 5.44 -3.30
C ASP A 82 -12.13 4.41 -4.04
N LYS A 83 -12.76 3.33 -4.50
CA LYS A 83 -12.12 2.26 -5.28
C LYS A 83 -11.40 2.80 -6.52
N SER A 84 -12.04 3.72 -7.26
CA SER A 84 -11.50 4.24 -8.51
C SER A 84 -10.23 5.06 -8.27
N PHE A 85 -10.25 5.89 -7.22
CA PHE A 85 -9.08 6.65 -6.76
C PHE A 85 -7.96 5.72 -6.30
N LEU A 86 -8.23 4.77 -5.41
CA LEU A 86 -7.23 3.82 -4.91
C LEU A 86 -6.55 3.04 -6.04
N MET A 87 -7.35 2.49 -6.96
CA MET A 87 -6.83 1.72 -8.08
C MET A 87 -5.91 2.56 -8.98
N ARG A 88 -6.37 3.78 -9.31
CA ARG A 88 -5.60 4.72 -10.13
C ARG A 88 -4.30 5.08 -9.42
N LEU A 89 -4.37 5.42 -8.13
CA LEU A 89 -3.22 5.77 -7.30
C LEU A 89 -2.17 4.66 -7.30
N ILE A 90 -2.58 3.41 -7.06
CA ILE A 90 -1.67 2.26 -7.05
C ILE A 90 -1.08 1.99 -8.44
N LYS A 91 -1.87 2.10 -9.51
CA LYS A 91 -1.39 1.94 -10.89
C LYS A 91 -0.32 2.98 -11.22
N GLU A 92 -0.61 4.26 -11.01
CA GLU A 92 0.35 5.32 -11.30
C GLU A 92 1.59 5.21 -10.38
N MET A 93 1.40 4.87 -9.10
CA MET A 93 2.52 4.61 -8.18
C MET A 93 3.43 3.49 -8.69
N TYR A 94 2.87 2.41 -9.25
CA TYR A 94 3.65 1.30 -9.79
C TYR A 94 4.58 1.72 -10.94
N GLU A 95 4.15 2.64 -11.79
CA GLU A 95 4.93 3.13 -12.94
C GLU A 95 6.18 3.90 -12.48
N VAL A 96 6.05 4.67 -11.40
CA VAL A 96 7.16 5.47 -10.84
C VAL A 96 8.01 4.70 -9.83
N LEU A 97 7.49 3.60 -9.27
CA LEU A 97 8.27 2.75 -8.37
C LEU A 97 9.41 2.07 -9.14
N PRO A 98 10.61 1.96 -8.54
CA PRO A 98 11.74 1.28 -9.18
C PRO A 98 11.34 -0.14 -9.60
N ALA A 99 11.85 -0.58 -10.76
CA ALA A 99 11.54 -1.90 -11.30
C ALA A 99 11.74 -2.99 -10.23
N PRO A 100 10.84 -3.98 -10.14
CA PRO A 100 11.07 -5.07 -9.20
C PRO A 100 12.36 -5.75 -9.64
N LYS A 101 13.29 -6.03 -8.71
CA LYS A 101 14.47 -6.82 -9.05
C LYS A 101 13.98 -8.13 -9.66
N ILE A 102 14.14 -8.28 -10.97
CA ILE A 102 13.80 -9.49 -11.68
C ILE A 102 14.65 -10.59 -11.05
N LYS A 103 14.04 -11.43 -10.22
CA LYS A 103 14.69 -12.66 -9.81
C LYS A 103 14.74 -13.51 -11.07
N LYS A 104 15.93 -13.61 -11.69
CA LYS A 104 16.17 -14.66 -12.68
C LYS A 104 15.81 -15.99 -12.00
N LYS A 105 14.72 -16.62 -12.44
CA LYS A 105 14.54 -18.05 -12.22
C LYS A 105 15.66 -18.72 -13.02
N ALA A 106 16.58 -19.38 -12.32
CA ALA A 106 17.47 -20.35 -12.93
C ALA A 106 16.66 -21.62 -13.26
#